data_AF-A0AAU7K038-F1
#
_entry.id   AF-A0AAU7K038-F1
#
_cell.length_a   1.000
_cell.length_b   1.000
_cell.length_c   1.000
_cell.angle_alpha   90.00
_cell.angle_beta   90.00
_cell.angle_gamma   90.00
#
_symmetry.space_group_name_H-M   'P 1'
#
loop_
_entity.id
_entity.type
_entity.pdbx_description
1 polymer ?
#
loop_
_entity_poly.entity_id
_entity_poly.type
_entity_poly.pdbx_seq_one_letter_code
_entity_poly.pdbx_strand_id
1 'polypeptide(L)'
;MELLEHLPTDSLSGNAAARQCWAVHRPYAWSELHHEDPWSQGGRTDLAKAVPLCGHHHRRAHDPRYSHHVVTKAKGRKHVTFALRT
;
A
#
# COMPACT_ATOMS: atom_id res chain seq x y z
N MET A 1 26.51 7.87 16.28
CA MET A 1 25.93 8.96 17.07
C MET A 1 25.74 10.11 16.10
N GLU A 2 24.48 10.36 15.74
CA GLU A 2 23.98 11.62 15.15
C GLU A 2 24.48 11.99 13.72
N LEU A 3 23.67 12.49 12.79
CA LEU A 3 22.37 13.13 12.86
C LEU A 3 21.50 12.76 11.64
N LEU A 4 20.19 12.68 11.90
CA LEU A 4 19.12 12.83 10.94
C LEU A 4 19.21 14.22 10.27
N GLU A 5 18.73 14.35 9.02
CA GLU A 5 17.52 15.10 8.67
C GLU A 5 17.52 15.62 7.22
N HIS A 6 16.30 15.67 6.67
CA HIS A 6 15.78 16.40 5.50
C HIS A 6 15.91 15.75 4.11
N LEU A 7 14.88 15.58 3.26
CA LEU A 7 13.43 15.87 3.14
C LEU A 7 12.99 15.17 1.81
N PRO A 8 11.71 15.10 1.35
CA PRO A 8 10.55 15.86 1.79
C PRO A 8 9.33 15.01 2.19
N THR A 9 8.56 15.59 3.11
CA THR A 9 7.11 15.41 3.16
C THR A 9 6.52 15.91 1.84
N ASP A 10 6.14 14.99 0.95
CA ASP A 10 5.27 15.34 -0.18
C ASP A 10 3.90 15.77 0.39
N SER A 11 3.78 17.08 0.56
CA SER A 11 2.59 17.91 0.43
C SER A 11 1.28 17.16 0.13
N LEU A 12 0.51 16.88 1.18
CA LEU A 12 -0.95 16.80 1.09
C LEU A 12 -1.54 17.83 2.05
N SER A 13 -1.50 19.08 1.60
CA SER A 13 -2.54 20.06 1.92
C SER A 13 -3.83 19.54 1.28
N GLY A 14 -4.66 18.85 2.05
CA GLY A 14 -5.95 18.35 1.60
C GLY A 14 -6.52 17.35 2.60
N ASN A 15 -7.64 17.71 3.20
CA ASN A 15 -8.29 17.00 4.30
C ASN A 15 -8.76 15.59 3.88
N ALA A 16 -7.89 14.58 3.96
CA ALA A 16 -8.26 13.16 3.87
C ALA A 16 -7.21 12.29 4.58
N ALA A 17 -7.64 11.56 5.60
CA ALA A 17 -6.83 10.66 6.43
C ALA A 17 -6.30 9.44 5.63
N ALA A 18 -5.33 9.65 4.74
CA ALA A 18 -4.63 8.61 4.00
C ALA A 18 -3.79 7.74 4.96
N ARG A 19 -4.36 6.65 5.46
CA ARG A 19 -3.65 5.67 6.31
C ARG A 19 -2.84 4.75 5.40
N GLN A 20 -1.58 5.11 5.20
CA GLN A 20 -0.66 4.40 4.31
C GLN A 20 -0.18 3.08 4.94
N CYS A 21 -0.10 2.01 4.14
CA CYS A 21 0.59 0.79 4.55
C CYS A 21 2.07 0.92 4.17
N TRP A 22 2.95 1.16 5.14
CA TRP A 22 4.39 1.09 4.92
C TRP A 22 4.87 -0.34 5.12
N ALA A 23 4.66 -1.18 4.10
CA ALA A 23 5.11 -2.57 4.10
C ALA A 23 6.62 -2.71 4.38
N VAL A 24 7.41 -1.66 4.08
CA VAL A 24 8.87 -1.63 4.29
C VAL A 24 9.31 -1.79 5.76
N HIS A 25 8.44 -1.50 6.74
CA HIS A 25 8.78 -1.62 8.17
C HIS A 25 8.29 -2.91 8.81
N ARG A 26 7.73 -3.84 8.02
CA ARG A 26 7.23 -5.14 8.51
C ARG A 26 7.99 -6.25 7.79
N PRO A 27 8.41 -7.32 8.49
CA PRO A 27 8.97 -8.49 7.83
C PRO A 27 7.99 -9.00 6.76
N TYR A 28 8.51 -9.41 5.60
CA TYR A 28 7.68 -9.95 4.52
C TYR A 28 6.86 -11.16 4.99
N ALA A 29 7.40 -11.95 5.93
CA ALA A 29 6.72 -13.08 6.56
C ALA A 29 5.41 -12.72 7.31
N TRP A 30 5.17 -11.45 7.62
CA TRP A 30 3.94 -10.96 8.28
C TRP A 30 3.03 -10.19 7.31
N SER A 31 3.34 -10.27 6.02
CA SER A 31 2.57 -9.66 4.95
C SER A 31 1.70 -10.70 4.26
N GLU A 32 0.51 -10.26 3.87
CA GLU A 32 -0.40 -10.97 2.97
C GLU A 32 -0.25 -10.34 1.59
N LEU A 33 -0.17 -11.16 0.54
CA LEU A 33 -0.01 -10.68 -0.83
C LEU A 33 -1.36 -10.36 -1.46
N HIS A 34 -1.57 -9.07 -1.69
CA HIS A 34 -2.71 -8.57 -2.44
C HIS A 34 -2.36 -8.49 -3.92
N HIS A 35 -3.22 -9.00 -4.80
CA HIS A 35 -3.01 -8.89 -6.24
C HIS A 35 -3.66 -7.60 -6.74
N GLU A 36 -2.91 -6.75 -7.47
CA GLU A 36 -3.46 -5.54 -8.10
C GLU A 36 -4.59 -5.87 -9.09
N ASP A 37 -4.39 -6.94 -9.85
CA ASP A 37 -5.37 -7.48 -10.80
C ASP A 37 -6.00 -8.73 -10.16
N PRO A 38 -7.29 -8.70 -9.74
CA PRO A 38 -7.91 -9.83 -9.06
C PRO A 38 -7.98 -11.07 -9.94
N TRP A 39 -7.75 -12.25 -9.36
CA TRP A 39 -7.85 -13.51 -10.10
C TRP A 39 -9.24 -13.72 -10.70
N SER A 40 -10.30 -13.31 -10.00
CA SER A 40 -11.69 -13.37 -10.50
C SER A 40 -11.93 -12.55 -11.76
N GLN A 41 -11.03 -11.63 -12.11
CA GLN A 41 -11.07 -10.81 -13.32
C GLN A 41 -10.01 -11.25 -14.35
N GLY A 42 -9.43 -12.45 -14.19
CA GLY A 42 -8.39 -12.98 -15.08
C GLY A 42 -6.98 -12.50 -14.72
N GLY A 43 -6.77 -11.92 -13.53
CA GLY A 43 -5.47 -11.50 -13.04
C GLY A 43 -4.47 -12.66 -12.94
N ARG A 44 -3.19 -12.38 -13.23
CA ARG A 44 -2.07 -13.34 -13.16
C ARG A 44 -1.49 -13.38 -11.76
N THR A 45 -0.93 -14.52 -11.37
CA THR A 45 -0.22 -14.72 -10.09
C THR A 45 1.25 -14.26 -10.14
N ASP A 46 1.51 -13.09 -10.73
CA ASP A 46 2.85 -12.53 -10.88
C ASP A 46 3.28 -11.77 -9.61
N LEU A 47 4.46 -12.08 -9.08
CA LEU A 47 5.03 -11.39 -7.92
C LEU A 47 5.28 -9.89 -8.18
N ALA A 48 5.50 -9.47 -9.43
CA ALA A 48 5.62 -8.05 -9.78
C ALA A 48 4.30 -7.28 -9.58
N LYS A 49 3.17 -8.00 -9.63
CA LYS A 49 1.81 -7.51 -9.40
C LYS A 49 1.29 -7.80 -7.99
N ALA A 50 2.10 -8.46 -7.16
CA ALA A 50 1.80 -8.68 -5.75
C ALA A 50 2.17 -7.46 -4.92
N VAL A 51 1.27 -7.10 -4.00
CA VAL A 51 1.38 -5.97 -3.10
C VAL A 51 1.39 -6.50 -1.67
N PRO A 52 2.54 -6.47 -0.97
CA PRO A 52 2.61 -6.92 0.41
C PRO A 52 1.87 -5.94 1.32
N LEU A 53 0.85 -6.42 2.03
CA LEU A 53 0.07 -5.65 3.00
C LEU A 53 0.07 -6.36 4.35
N CYS A 54 0.00 -5.61 5.46
CA CYS A 54 -0.34 -6.25 6.73
C CYS A 54 -1.82 -6.69 6.72
N GLY A 55 -2.20 -7.70 7.51
CA GLY A 55 -3.58 -8.20 7.53
C GLY A 55 -4.64 -7.13 7.81
N HIS A 56 -4.31 -6.06 8.55
CA HIS A 56 -5.20 -4.91 8.72
C HIS A 56 -5.50 -4.18 7.41
N HIS A 57 -4.46 -3.86 6.61
CA HIS A 57 -4.64 -3.17 5.33
C HIS A 57 -5.12 -4.11 4.23
N HIS A 58 -4.77 -5.40 4.27
CA HIS A 58 -5.32 -6.38 3.34
C HIS A 58 -6.84 -6.49 3.48
N ARG A 59 -7.37 -6.52 4.72
CA ARG A 59 -8.83 -6.45 4.95
C ARG A 59 -9.46 -5.18 4.39
N ARG A 60 -8.81 -4.02 4.53
CA ARG A 60 -9.30 -2.75 3.96
C ARG A 60 -9.30 -2.74 2.43
N ALA A 61 -8.40 -3.46 1.78
CA ALA A 61 -8.35 -3.54 0.33
C ALA A 61 -9.61 -4.22 -0.26
N HIS A 62 -10.22 -5.12 0.52
CA HIS A 62 -11.45 -5.82 0.17
C HIS A 62 -12.72 -5.19 0.79
N ASP A 63 -12.58 -4.18 1.65
CA ASP A 63 -13.72 -3.51 2.29
C ASP A 63 -14.33 -2.49 1.31
N PRO A 64 -15.61 -2.64 0.90
CA PRO A 64 -16.24 -1.75 -0.07
C PRO A 64 -16.36 -0.30 0.42
N ARG A 65 -16.23 -0.03 1.72
CA ARG A 65 -16.20 1.34 2.28
C ARG A 65 -14.91 2.07 1.98
N TYR A 66 -13.86 1.37 1.52
CA TYR A 66 -12.58 1.95 1.21
C TYR A 66 -12.28 1.86 -0.30
N SER A 67 -11.57 2.86 -0.80
CA SER A 67 -10.82 2.77 -2.05
C SER A 67 -9.33 2.68 -1.72
N HIS A 68 -8.56 2.10 -2.64
CA HIS A 68 -7.12 2.04 -2.50
C HIS A 68 -6.43 2.32 -3.83
N HIS A 69 -5.24 2.91 -3.76
CA HIS A 69 -4.41 3.20 -4.93
C HIS A 69 -2.99 2.72 -4.67
N VAL A 70 -2.45 1.95 -5.62
CA VAL A 70 -1.11 1.37 -5.55
C VAL A 70 -0.20 2.15 -6.48
N VAL A 71 0.92 2.63 -5.96
CA VAL A 71 2.01 3.23 -6.74
C VAL A 71 3.26 2.37 -6.59
N THR A 72 3.83 1.94 -7.73
CA THR A 72 5.13 1.26 -7.74
C THR A 72 6.23 2.30 -7.92
N LYS A 73 7.05 2.51 -6.89
CA LYS A 73 8.24 3.38 -6.92
C LYS A 73 9.46 2.59 -7.41
N ALA A 74 10.60 3.28 -7.51
CA ALA A 74 11.89 2.68 -7.85
C ALA A 74 12.19 1.42 -7.01
N LYS A 75 12.92 0.47 -7.61
CA LYS A 75 13.26 -0.84 -7.04
C LYS A 75 12.03 -1.70 -6.66
N GLY A 76 10.88 -1.46 -7.29
CA GLY A 76 9.67 -2.26 -7.05
C GLY A 76 8.96 -1.96 -5.73
N ARG A 77 9.32 -0.89 -5.02
CA ARG A 77 8.67 -0.54 -3.75
C ARG A 77 7.22 -0.12 -3.98
N LYS A 78 6.28 -0.89 -3.43
CA LYS A 78 4.84 -0.58 -3.48
C LYS A 78 4.47 0.41 -2.38
N HIS A 79 3.74 1.46 -2.73
CA HIS A 79 3.10 2.37 -1.80
C HIS A 79 1.58 2.30 -2.00
N VAL A 80 0.84 1.98 -0.94
CA VAL A 80 -0.62 1.85 -0.98
C VAL A 80 -1.27 2.90 -0.10
N THR A 81 -2.13 3.70 -0.72
CA THR A 81 -2.97 4.67 -0.02
C THR A 81 -4.39 4.15 0.07
N PHE A 82 -5.01 4.29 1.24
CA PHE A 82 -6.41 3.96 1.49
C PHE A 82 -7.20 5.22 1.80
N ALA A 83 -8.39 5.35 1.21
CA ALA A 83 -9.34 6.43 1.48
C ALA A 83 -10.74 5.84 1.72
N LEU A 84 -11.55 6.48 2.57
CA LEU A 84 -12.97 6.14 2.68
C LEU A 84 -13.69 6.60 1.40
N ARG A 85 -14.62 5.79 0.91
CA ARG A 85 -15.55 6.19 -0.14
C ARG A 85 -16.65 7.04 0.50
N THR A 86 -16.88 8.22 -0.06
CA THR A 86 -18.00 9.13 0.27
C THR A 86 -19.21 8.82 -0.58
#